data_AF-A0AAV8ZQM6-F1
#
_entry.id   AF-A0AAV8ZQM6-F1
#
_cell.length_a   1.000
_cell.length_b   1.000
_cell.length_c   1.000
_cell.angle_alpha   90.00
_cell.angle_beta   90.00
_cell.angle_gamma   90.00
#
_symmetry.space_group_name_H-M   'P 1'
#
loop_
_entity.id
_entity.type
_entity.pdbx_description
1 polymer ?
#
loop_
_entity_poly.entity_id
_entity_poly.type
_entity_poly.pdbx_seq_one_letter_code
_entity_poly.pdbx_strand_id
1 'polypeptide(L)' 'MFRHCFFFGHFYDHGEVVTIKKCVECQCNDGSMKCGNTDPATNCPKLTCPPEQQFSVPDHCCKLCPGI' A
#
# COMPACT_ATOMS: atom_id res chain seq x y z
N MET A 1 -8.63 25.68 -1.82
CA MET A 1 -7.23 25.63 -1.37
C MET A 1 -7.12 24.38 -0.52
N PHE A 2 -6.56 23.31 -1.07
CA PHE A 2 -6.42 22.06 -0.32
C PHE A 2 -5.26 22.18 0.66
N ARG A 3 -5.37 21.52 1.81
CA ARG A 3 -4.31 21.52 2.82
C ARG A 3 -3.30 20.42 2.53
N HIS A 4 -2.02 20.78 2.56
CA HIS A 4 -0.93 19.80 2.55
C HIS A 4 -0.96 18.98 3.84
N CYS A 5 -0.59 17.71 3.75
CA CYS A 5 -0.45 16.87 4.93
C CYS A 5 1.01 16.85 5.37
N PHE A 6 1.26 17.04 6.66
CA PHE A 6 2.60 16.85 7.22
C PHE A 6 2.69 15.46 7.84
N PHE A 7 3.57 14.62 7.31
CA PHE A 7 3.71 13.23 7.77
C PHE A 7 5.16 12.77 7.67
N PHE A 8 5.66 12.11 8.71
CA PHE A 8 7.06 11.65 8.81
C PHE A 8 8.13 12.73 8.53
N GLY A 9 7.80 14.01 8.76
CA GLY A 9 8.73 15.12 8.47
C GLY A 9 8.67 15.64 7.03
N HIS A 10 7.83 15.07 6.19
CA HIS A 10 7.61 15.46 4.80
C HIS A 10 6.23 16.10 4.62
N PHE A 11 6.14 17.05 3.68
CA PHE A 11 4.88 17.60 3.22
C PHE A 11 4.42 16.82 1.99
N TYR A 12 3.16 16.41 2.01
CA TYR A 12 2.50 15.69 0.94
C TYR A 12 1.37 16.53 0.38
N ASP A 13 1.23 16.54 -0.94
CA ASP A 13 0.14 17.24 -1.61
C ASP A 13 -1.18 16.49 -1.45
N HIS A 14 -2.28 17.22 -1.58
CA HIS A 14 -3.60 16.60 -1.54
C HIS A 14 -3.77 15.59 -2.68
N GLY A 15 -4.17 14.36 -2.32
CA GLY A 15 -4.31 13.24 -3.24
C GLY A 15 -3.05 12.38 -3.34
N GLU A 16 -1.93 12.82 -2.79
CA GLU A 16 -0.68 12.07 -2.81
C GLU A 16 -0.78 10.81 -1.95
N VAL A 17 -0.34 9.68 -2.52
CA VAL A 17 -0.34 8.36 -1.88
C VAL A 17 1.10 7.94 -1.68
N VAL A 18 1.44 7.57 -0.46
CA VAL A 18 2.77 7.11 -0.09
C VAL A 18 2.74 5.75 0.58
N THR A 19 3.64 4.88 0.16
CA THR A 19 3.75 3.52 0.68
C THR A 19 4.88 3.47 1.70
N ILE A 20 4.52 3.29 2.96
CA ILE A 20 5.45 3.48 4.09
C ILE A 20 5.97 2.13 4.60
N LYS A 21 5.15 1.10 4.43
CA LYS A 21 5.53 -0.29 4.61
C LYS A 21 4.92 -1.13 3.50
N LYS A 22 5.43 -2.34 3.30
CA LYS A 22 4.73 -3.38 2.53
C LYS A 22 3.31 -3.49 3.10
N CYS A 23 2.31 -3.26 2.24
CA CYS A 23 0.89 -3.25 2.61
C CYS A 23 0.36 -2.04 3.42
N VAL A 24 1.13 -0.95 3.55
CA VAL A 24 0.62 0.26 4.22
C VAL A 24 0.77 1.44 3.28
N GLU A 25 -0.38 1.86 2.74
CA GLU A 25 -0.50 3.03 1.89
C GLU A 25 -1.18 4.13 2.69
N CYS A 26 -0.62 5.33 2.65
CA CYS A 26 -1.18 6.49 3.29
C CYS A 26 -1.47 7.56 2.25
N GLN A 27 -2.70 8.07 2.25
CA GLN A 27 -3.14 9.10 1.34
C GLN A 27 -3.39 10.41 2.09
N CYS A 28 -2.87 11.50 1.55
CA CYS A 28 -3.18 12.84 2.04
C CYS A 28 -4.56 13.31 1.53
N ASN A 29 -5.51 13.50 2.43
CA ASN A 29 -6.84 14.01 2.13
C ASN A 29 -7.13 15.29 2.92
N ASP A 30 -7.00 16.42 2.23
CA ASP A 30 -7.25 17.79 2.73
C ASP A 30 -6.65 18.07 4.12
N GLY A 31 -5.34 17.80 4.27
CA GLY A 31 -4.60 18.01 5.52
C GLY A 31 -4.71 16.86 6.54
N SER A 32 -5.52 15.83 6.26
CA SER A 32 -5.60 14.60 7.05
C SER A 32 -4.92 13.45 6.32
N MET A 33 -3.95 12.82 6.98
CA MET A 33 -3.31 11.61 6.47
C MET A 33 -4.15 10.38 6.81
N LYS A 34 -4.63 9.69 5.78
CA LYS A 34 -5.38 8.44 5.90
C LYS A 34 -4.51 7.27 5.50
N CYS A 35 -4.06 6.51 6.50
CA CYS A 35 -3.33 5.27 6.27
C CYS A 35 -4.29 4.07 6.22
N GLY A 36 -4.28 3.36 5.10
CA GLY A 36 -4.89 2.05 4.96
C GLY A 36 -3.85 0.97 5.23
N ASN A 37 -4.16 0.06 6.16
CA ASN A 37 -3.45 -1.21 6.22
C ASN A 37 -4.15 -2.18 5.28
N THR A 38 -3.49 -2.52 4.18
CA THR A 38 -3.98 -3.47 3.20
C THR A 38 -3.69 -4.86 3.71
N ASP A 39 -4.64 -5.47 4.42
CA ASP A 39 -4.43 -6.82 4.92
C ASP A 39 -4.34 -7.81 3.73
N PRO A 40 -3.20 -8.51 3.57
CA PRO A 40 -2.98 -9.37 2.40
C PRO A 40 -3.86 -10.62 2.41
N ALA A 41 -4.53 -10.97 3.51
CA ALA A 41 -5.48 -12.08 3.53
C ALA A 41 -6.86 -11.67 2.99
N THR A 42 -7.22 -10.39 3.06
CA THR A 42 -8.55 -9.88 2.64
C THR A 42 -8.52 -9.04 1.36
N ASN A 43 -7.45 -8.28 1.12
CA ASN A 43 -7.32 -7.41 -0.04
C ASN A 43 -6.53 -8.04 -1.19
N CYS A 44 -5.78 -9.12 -0.94
CA CYS A 44 -5.10 -9.80 -2.03
C CYS A 44 -5.98 -10.87 -2.67
N PRO A 45 -5.87 -11.05 -3.99
CA PRO A 45 -6.55 -12.13 -4.68
C PRO A 45 -6.06 -13.47 -4.13
N LYS A 46 -6.98 -14.44 -4.00
CA LYS A 46 -6.63 -15.82 -3.69
C LYS A 46 -5.76 -16.37 -4.82
N LEU A 47 -4.50 -16.63 -4.50
CA LEU A 47 -3.57 -17.27 -5.41
C LEU A 47 -3.96 -18.74 -5.57
N THR A 48 -3.98 -19.20 -6.82
CA THR A 48 -4.23 -20.61 -7.17
C THR A 48 -2.98 -21.47 -7.01
N CYS A 49 -1.79 -20.85 -6.89
CA CYS A 49 -0.54 -21.56 -6.68
C CYS A 49 -0.29 -21.88 -5.19
N PRO A 50 0.41 -23.00 -4.91
CA PRO A 50 0.77 -23.39 -3.55
C PRO A 50 1.68 -22.36 -2.87
N PRO A 51 1.65 -22.25 -1.54
CA PRO A 51 2.41 -21.25 -0.78
C PRO A 51 3.93 -21.34 -0.98
N GLU A 52 4.47 -22.49 -1.40
CA GLU A 52 5.89 -22.62 -1.74
C GLU A 52 6.29 -21.87 -3.02
N GLN A 53 5.35 -21.67 -3.95
CA GLN A 53 5.60 -20.94 -5.21
C GLN A 53 5.26 -19.46 -5.11
N GLN A 54 4.51 -19.06 -4.09
CA GLN A 54 4.10 -17.67 -3.90
C GLN A 54 5.30 -16.82 -3.48
N PHE A 55 5.60 -15.76 -4.23
CA PHE A 55 6.65 -14.80 -3.88
C PHE A 55 6.08 -13.40 -3.68
N SER A 56 6.60 -12.64 -2.71
CA SER A 56 6.26 -11.23 -2.55
C SER A 56 7.31 -10.36 -3.23
N VAL A 57 6.88 -9.39 -4.04
CA VAL A 57 7.78 -8.39 -4.62
C VAL A 57 7.96 -7.24 -3.61
N PRO A 58 9.15 -6.61 -3.50
CA PRO A 58 9.39 -5.52 -2.56
C PRO A 58 8.37 -4.37 -2.65
N ASP A 59 7.96 -4.03 -3.86
CA ASP A 59 7.01 -2.94 -4.16
C ASP A 59 5.53 -3.37 -4.10
N HIS A 60 5.25 -4.64 -3.79
CA HIS A 60 3.89 -5.18 -3.85
C HIS A 60 3.49 -5.84 -2.53
N CYS A 61 2.37 -5.39 -1.98
CA CYS A 61 1.80 -6.00 -0.77
C CYS A 61 1.44 -7.48 -0.98
N CYS A 62 0.84 -7.77 -2.14
CA CYS A 62 0.32 -9.09 -2.46
C CYS A 62 1.40 -10.02 -3.01
N LYS A 63 1.34 -11.27 -2.57
CA LYS A 63 2.11 -12.34 -3.18
C LYS A 63 1.66 -12.55 -4.63
N LEU A 64 2.59 -12.97 -5.47
CA LEU A 64 2.38 -13.28 -6.88
C LEU A 64 2.73 -14.74 -7.13
N CYS A 65 2.10 -15.34 -8.13
CA CYS A 65 2.46 -16.66 -8.65
C CYS A 65 3.42 -16.49 -9.85
N PRO A 66 4.49 -17.27 -9.92
CA PRO A 66 5.39 -17.27 -11.08
C PRO A 66 4.71 -17.98 -12.24
N GLY A 67 4.49 -17.28 -13.36
CA GLY A 67 4.04 -17.88 -14.61
C GLY A 67 2.60 -17.58 -15.04
N ILE A 68 2.15 -16.32 -14.96
CA ILE A 68 1.07 -15.84 -15.82
C ILE A 68 1.60 -15.46 -17.20
#